data_AF-A0A5S9MHI8-F1
#
_entry.id   AF-A0A5S9MHI8-F1
#
_cell.length_a   1.000
_cell.length_b   1.000
_cell.length_c   1.000
_cell.angle_alpha   90.00
_cell.angle_beta   90.00
_cell.angle_gamma   90.00
#
_symmetry.space_group_name_H-M   'P 1'
#
loop_
_entity.id
_entity.type
_entity.pdbx_description
1 polymer ?
#
loop_
_entity_poly.entity_id
_entity_poly.type
_entity_poly.pdbx_seq_one_letter_code
_entity_poly.pdbx_strand_id
1 'polypeptide(L)'
;MDIPVKDIPSHLFDKILYGSGSERIYFKYENDFGQVRENEIEFEGVLRNIERRYKETSSDYIREQMEKYMANQPCPTCKGYRLKKKTLAVLINGKHIGEITDLSVSDALDFYEKKIELSEKDLQIAQLILREIKERLSFLNNVGLDYLNLSRSAGTLSGGEAQRIRLATQIGSRLTGVLYILDEPSIGLHQRDNDRLIGTLKNMRDIGNTLIVVEHDEDTMLAADYLIDIGPGAGVHGEK
;
A
#
# COMPACT_ATOMS: atom_id res chain seq x y z
N MET A 1 13.72 -39.36 8.88
CA MET A 1 14.86 -38.47 9.20
C MET A 1 14.43 -37.71 10.42
N ASP A 2 15.08 -37.96 11.55
CA ASP A 2 14.58 -37.51 12.86
C ASP A 2 15.44 -36.37 13.43
N ILE A 3 16.24 -35.75 12.56
CA ILE A 3 17.15 -34.65 12.89
C ILE A 3 16.40 -33.32 12.72
N PRO A 4 16.34 -32.46 13.74
CA PRO A 4 15.80 -31.11 13.60
C PRO A 4 16.56 -30.33 12.51
N VAL A 5 15.84 -29.57 11.68
CA VAL A 5 16.43 -28.84 10.53
C VAL A 5 17.61 -27.94 10.94
N LYS A 6 17.51 -27.31 12.11
CA LYS A 6 18.56 -26.44 12.66
C LYS A 6 19.91 -27.16 12.91
N ASP A 7 19.88 -28.48 13.08
CA ASP A 7 21.05 -29.30 13.43
C ASP A 7 21.63 -30.00 12.19
N ILE A 8 21.04 -29.81 11.01
CA ILE A 8 21.55 -30.35 9.74
C ILE A 8 22.77 -29.52 9.29
N PRO A 9 23.90 -30.16 8.97
CA PRO A 9 25.06 -29.46 8.39
C PRO A 9 24.68 -28.67 7.12
N SER A 10 25.10 -27.41 7.03
CA SER A 10 24.70 -26.48 5.95
C SER A 10 24.90 -27.06 4.55
N HIS A 11 26.03 -27.73 4.31
CA HIS A 11 26.32 -28.32 2.99
C HIS A 11 25.33 -29.44 2.58
N LEU A 12 24.75 -30.17 3.53
CA LEU A 12 23.72 -31.19 3.24
C LEU A 12 22.36 -30.52 3.01
N PHE A 13 22.05 -29.49 3.79
CA PHE A 13 20.82 -28.72 3.62
C PHE A 13 20.79 -27.97 2.28
N ASP A 14 21.93 -27.42 1.86
CA ASP A 14 22.08 -26.76 0.56
C ASP A 14 21.84 -27.72 -0.61
N LYS A 15 22.28 -28.98 -0.51
CA LYS A 15 21.95 -30.02 -1.52
C LYS A 15 20.45 -30.26 -1.63
N ILE A 16 19.72 -30.21 -0.51
CA ILE A 16 18.25 -30.36 -0.51
C ILE A 16 17.59 -29.13 -1.15
N LEU A 17 18.04 -27.92 -0.81
CA LEU A 17 17.42 -26.68 -1.30
C LEU A 17 17.74 -26.36 -2.76
N TYR A 18 19.01 -26.47 -3.14
CA TYR A 18 19.53 -26.01 -4.43
C TYR A 18 19.88 -27.13 -5.40
N GLY A 19 19.81 -28.38 -4.95
CA GLY A 19 19.99 -29.57 -5.78
C GLY A 19 21.37 -30.21 -5.67
N SER A 20 21.51 -31.36 -6.34
CA SER A 20 22.73 -32.17 -6.36
C SER A 20 23.75 -31.74 -7.42
N GLY A 21 23.44 -30.71 -8.22
CA GLY A 21 24.28 -30.29 -9.34
C GLY A 21 24.28 -31.34 -10.43
N SER A 22 25.45 -31.90 -10.75
CA SER A 22 25.62 -32.99 -11.72
C SER A 22 25.66 -34.39 -11.08
N GLU A 23 25.57 -34.48 -9.74
CA GLU A 23 25.55 -35.76 -9.04
C GLU A 23 24.18 -36.42 -9.22
N ARG A 24 24.17 -37.67 -9.70
CA ARG A 24 22.95 -38.47 -9.84
C ARG A 24 22.61 -39.16 -8.53
N ILE A 25 21.35 -39.04 -8.14
CA ILE A 25 20.80 -39.65 -6.93
C ILE A 25 19.82 -40.74 -7.34
N TYR A 26 20.01 -41.93 -6.78
CA TYR A 26 19.06 -43.02 -6.92
C TYR A 26 17.74 -42.66 -6.22
N PHE A 27 16.63 -42.70 -6.96
CA PHE A 27 15.30 -42.37 -6.49
C PHE A 27 14.31 -43.49 -6.81
N LYS A 28 13.76 -44.08 -5.75
CA LYS A 28 12.75 -45.14 -5.80
C LYS A 28 11.46 -44.63 -5.18
N TYR A 29 10.35 -44.74 -5.91
CA TYR A 29 9.03 -44.38 -5.42
C TYR A 29 7.97 -45.36 -5.91
N GLU A 30 6.92 -45.51 -5.11
CA GLU A 30 5.71 -46.23 -5.47
C GLU A 30 4.68 -45.21 -5.93
N ASN A 31 4.04 -45.43 -7.07
CA ASN A 31 2.97 -44.56 -7.54
C ASN A 31 1.65 -44.88 -6.81
N ASP A 32 0.63 -44.04 -7.00
CA ASP A 32 -0.68 -44.22 -6.36
C ASP A 32 -1.40 -45.53 -6.73
N PHE A 33 -0.92 -46.26 -7.75
CA PHE A 33 -1.45 -47.56 -8.20
C PHE A 33 -0.65 -48.76 -7.67
N GLY A 34 0.35 -48.54 -6.80
CA GLY A 34 1.16 -49.59 -6.18
C GLY A 34 2.31 -50.13 -7.04
N GLN A 35 2.62 -49.48 -8.16
CA GLN A 35 3.75 -49.87 -9.00
C GLN A 35 5.02 -49.15 -8.54
N VAL A 36 6.07 -49.92 -8.31
CA VAL A 36 7.38 -49.41 -7.93
C VAL A 36 8.15 -48.96 -9.18
N ARG A 37 8.69 -47.74 -9.14
CA ARG A 37 9.60 -47.19 -10.15
C ARG A 37 10.92 -46.79 -9.51
N GLU A 38 12.00 -47.08 -10.21
CA GLU A 38 13.37 -46.81 -9.77
C GLU A 38 14.10 -46.09 -10.90
N ASN A 39 14.70 -44.94 -10.63
CA ASN A 39 15.46 -44.15 -11.59
C ASN A 39 16.65 -43.47 -10.90
N GLU A 40 17.68 -43.12 -11.67
CA GLU A 40 18.70 -42.17 -11.24
C GLU A 40 18.36 -40.78 -11.78
N ILE A 41 18.22 -39.80 -10.88
CA ILE A 41 17.84 -38.43 -11.23
C ILE A 41 18.92 -37.44 -10.80
N GLU A 42 19.09 -36.37 -11.59
CA GLU A 42 19.77 -35.16 -11.14
C GLU A 42 18.74 -34.36 -10.33
N PHE A 43 18.91 -34.32 -9.02
CA PHE A 43 17.94 -33.68 -8.14
C PHE A 43 18.08 -32.16 -8.25
N GLU A 44 17.06 -31.49 -8.79
CA GLU A 44 17.10 -30.04 -9.04
C GLU A 44 17.08 -29.18 -7.77
N GLY A 45 16.67 -29.74 -6.63
CA GLY A 45 16.50 -29.00 -5.37
C GLY A 45 15.09 -28.46 -5.19
N VAL A 46 14.68 -28.30 -3.92
CA VAL A 46 13.31 -27.87 -3.56
C VAL A 46 13.00 -26.45 -4.06
N LEU A 47 13.95 -25.51 -3.94
CA LEU A 47 13.70 -24.12 -4.34
C LEU A 47 13.58 -23.96 -5.86
N ARG A 48 14.44 -24.65 -6.62
CA ARG A 48 14.37 -24.65 -8.09
C ARG A 48 13.11 -25.35 -8.59
N ASN A 49 12.67 -26.41 -7.92
CA ASN A 49 11.42 -27.08 -8.23
C ASN A 49 10.22 -26.12 -8.12
N ILE A 50 10.11 -25.37 -7.01
CA ILE A 50 9.03 -24.40 -6.80
C ILE A 50 9.08 -23.31 -7.88
N GLU A 51 10.26 -22.72 -8.12
CA GLU A 51 10.44 -21.66 -9.12
C GLU A 51 10.08 -22.14 -10.54
N ARG A 52 10.56 -23.31 -10.94
CA ARG A 52 10.29 -23.91 -12.25
C ARG A 52 8.80 -24.21 -12.42
N ARG A 53 8.17 -24.88 -11.45
CA ARG A 53 6.73 -25.21 -11.50
C ARG A 53 5.86 -23.96 -11.58
N TYR A 54 6.22 -22.90 -10.86
CA TYR A 54 5.52 -21.61 -10.93
C TYR A 54 5.65 -20.96 -12.33
N LYS A 55 6.85 -20.98 -12.93
CA LYS A 55 7.11 -20.36 -14.24
C LYS A 55 6.54 -21.16 -15.42
N GLU A 56 6.62 -22.48 -15.39
CA GLU A 56 6.24 -23.36 -16.51
C GLU A 56 4.75 -23.64 -16.57
N THR A 57 4.03 -23.54 -15.43
CA THR A 57 2.60 -23.83 -15.42
C THR A 57 1.78 -22.73 -16.13
N SER A 58 0.77 -23.17 -16.89
CA SER A 58 -0.27 -22.30 -17.44
C SER A 58 -1.51 -22.20 -16.55
N SER A 59 -1.56 -22.95 -15.44
CA SER A 59 -2.71 -22.99 -14.53
C SER A 59 -2.57 -21.97 -13.40
N ASP A 60 -3.55 -21.08 -13.27
CA ASP A 60 -3.59 -20.08 -12.20
C ASP A 60 -3.69 -20.72 -10.81
N TYR A 61 -4.47 -21.79 -10.67
CA TYR A 61 -4.55 -22.55 -9.42
C TYR A 61 -3.17 -23.07 -8.97
N ILE A 62 -2.37 -23.61 -9.89
CA ILE A 62 -1.03 -24.11 -9.55
C ILE A 62 -0.10 -22.94 -9.18
N ARG A 63 -0.19 -21.80 -9.86
CA ARG A 63 0.58 -20.61 -9.49
C ARG A 63 0.27 -20.16 -8.08
N GLU A 64 -1.01 -20.01 -7.74
CA GLU A 64 -1.44 -19.62 -6.39
C GLU A 64 -0.96 -20.58 -5.30
N GLN A 65 -0.90 -21.90 -5.57
CA GLN A 65 -0.34 -22.85 -4.62
C GLN A 65 1.17 -22.66 -4.42
N MET A 66 1.93 -22.35 -5.47
CA MET A 66 3.37 -22.11 -5.37
C MET A 66 3.67 -20.75 -4.72
N GLU A 67 2.85 -19.73 -4.98
CA GLU A 67 3.00 -18.37 -4.41
C GLU A 67 2.98 -18.35 -2.88
N LYS A 68 2.32 -19.31 -2.24
CA LYS A 68 2.32 -19.47 -0.76
C LYS A 68 3.71 -19.62 -0.16
N TYR A 69 4.68 -20.09 -0.95
CA TYR A 69 6.08 -20.27 -0.53
C TYR A 69 7.01 -19.17 -1.07
N MET A 70 6.44 -18.15 -1.71
CA MET A 70 7.17 -17.05 -2.33
C MET A 70 6.89 -15.74 -1.59
N ALA A 71 7.78 -14.78 -1.76
CA ALA A 71 7.62 -13.44 -1.22
C ALA A 71 8.01 -12.39 -2.27
N ASN A 72 7.36 -11.24 -2.20
CA ASN A 72 7.72 -10.09 -3.02
C ASN A 72 9.09 -9.54 -2.57
N GLN A 73 9.99 -9.35 -3.52
CA GLN A 73 11.30 -8.76 -3.30
C GLN A 73 11.48 -7.53 -4.22
N PRO A 74 12.22 -6.49 -3.78
CA PRO A 74 12.53 -5.36 -4.64
C PRO A 74 13.24 -5.82 -5.91
N CYS A 75 12.73 -5.39 -7.06
CA CYS A 75 13.34 -5.75 -8.35
C CYS A 75 14.79 -5.23 -8.40
N PRO A 76 15.80 -6.08 -8.69
CA PRO A 76 17.20 -5.67 -8.70
C PRO A 76 17.52 -4.66 -9.81
N THR A 77 16.73 -4.62 -10.89
CA THR A 77 16.95 -3.74 -12.04
C THR A 77 16.53 -2.30 -11.77
N CYS A 78 15.32 -2.10 -11.22
CA CYS A 78 14.78 -0.77 -10.92
C CYS A 78 14.88 -0.40 -9.43
N LYS A 79 15.46 -1.28 -8.60
CA LYS A 79 15.61 -1.14 -7.15
C LYS A 79 14.29 -0.92 -6.41
N GLY A 80 13.18 -1.39 -6.96
CA GLY A 80 11.84 -1.16 -6.41
C GLY A 80 11.14 0.11 -6.90
N TYR A 81 11.81 1.01 -7.64
CA TYR A 81 11.22 2.28 -8.11
C TYR A 81 10.31 2.15 -9.34
N ARG A 82 10.19 0.95 -9.93
CA ARG A 82 9.24 0.62 -11.03
C ARG A 82 9.41 1.42 -12.33
N LEU A 83 10.51 2.16 -12.47
CA LEU A 83 10.79 3.01 -13.63
C LEU A 83 12.08 2.61 -14.37
N LYS A 84 12.20 3.05 -15.62
CA LYS A 84 13.39 2.84 -16.46
C LYS A 84 14.58 3.63 -15.89
N LYS A 85 15.80 3.10 -16.07
CA LYS A 85 17.04 3.78 -15.65
C LYS A 85 17.17 5.22 -16.18
N LYS A 86 16.76 5.46 -17.43
CA LYS A 86 16.77 6.81 -18.03
C LYS A 86 15.80 7.78 -17.34
N THR A 87 14.65 7.31 -16.85
CA THR A 87 13.69 8.12 -16.10
C THR A 87 14.24 8.47 -14.71
N LEU A 88 14.89 7.51 -14.05
CA LEU A 88 15.54 7.73 -12.74
C LEU A 88 16.81 8.60 -12.81
N ALA A 89 17.32 8.87 -14.01
CA ALA A 89 18.44 9.79 -14.21
C ALA A 89 18.02 11.27 -14.20
N VAL A 90 16.71 11.56 -14.30
CA VAL A 90 16.18 12.92 -14.22
C VAL A 90 16.01 13.27 -12.75
N LEU A 91 16.73 14.31 -12.31
CA LEU A 91 16.79 14.75 -10.92
C LEU A 91 16.16 16.13 -10.78
N ILE A 92 15.41 16.32 -9.69
CA ILE A 92 14.99 17.63 -9.20
C ILE A 92 15.68 17.83 -7.86
N ASN A 93 16.50 18.86 -7.76
CA ASN A 93 17.26 19.18 -6.55
C ASN A 93 18.04 17.96 -5.98
N GLY A 94 18.71 17.23 -6.88
CA GLY A 94 19.53 16.06 -6.54
C GLY A 94 18.79 14.75 -6.30
N LYS A 95 17.45 14.72 -6.38
CA LYS A 95 16.63 13.52 -6.16
C LYS A 95 15.85 13.12 -7.41
N HIS A 96 15.79 11.83 -7.72
CA HIS A 96 14.92 11.34 -8.79
C HIS A 96 13.48 11.11 -8.30
N ILE A 97 12.54 10.97 -9.23
CA ILE A 97 11.11 10.80 -8.93
C ILE A 97 10.84 9.67 -7.91
N GLY A 98 11.50 8.51 -8.06
CA GLY A 98 11.34 7.39 -7.13
C GLY A 98 11.75 7.69 -5.69
N GLU A 99 12.81 8.47 -5.46
CA GLU A 99 13.24 8.86 -4.11
C GLU A 99 12.22 9.78 -3.46
N ILE A 100 11.60 10.67 -4.23
CA ILE A 100 10.55 11.58 -3.73
C ILE A 100 9.27 10.80 -3.43
N THR A 101 8.92 9.82 -4.27
CA THR A 101 7.74 8.97 -4.03
C THR A 101 7.94 8.02 -2.84
N ASP A 102 9.18 7.68 -2.49
CA ASP A 102 9.47 6.86 -1.30
C ASP A 102 9.46 7.66 0.02
N LEU A 103 9.38 8.99 -0.04
CA LEU A 103 9.19 9.81 1.16
C LEU A 103 7.78 9.63 1.73
N SER A 104 7.69 9.80 3.05
CA SER A 104 6.40 10.03 3.73
C SER A 104 5.74 11.30 3.19
N VAL A 105 4.42 11.41 3.34
CA VAL A 105 3.67 12.63 2.97
C VAL A 105 4.24 13.86 3.69
N SER A 106 4.59 13.75 4.98
CA SER A 106 5.23 14.84 5.72
C SER A 106 6.59 15.21 5.15
N ASP A 107 7.45 14.23 4.87
CA ASP A 107 8.80 14.49 4.36
C ASP A 107 8.78 15.05 2.94
N ALA A 108 7.84 14.60 2.12
CA ALA A 108 7.61 15.12 0.79
C ALA A 108 7.11 16.58 0.84
N LEU A 109 6.18 16.89 1.75
CA LEU A 109 5.69 18.25 1.95
C LEU A 109 6.84 19.17 2.36
N ASP A 110 7.63 18.77 3.36
CA ASP A 110 8.82 19.50 3.80
C ASP A 110 9.85 19.67 2.68
N PHE A 111 10.02 18.66 1.81
CA PHE A 111 10.88 18.77 0.64
C PHE A 111 10.43 19.88 -0.31
N TYR A 112 9.14 19.90 -0.68
CA TYR A 112 8.61 20.90 -1.60
C TYR A 112 8.46 22.29 -0.97
N GLU A 113 8.27 22.39 0.34
CA GLU A 113 8.13 23.68 1.03
C GLU A 113 9.47 24.34 1.34
N LYS A 114 10.45 23.57 1.85
CA LYS A 114 11.66 24.12 2.46
C LYS A 114 12.95 23.77 1.73
N LYS A 115 13.00 22.63 1.05
CA LYS A 115 14.26 22.10 0.49
C LYS A 115 14.41 22.38 -0.99
N ILE A 116 13.32 22.53 -1.74
CA ILE A 116 13.37 22.70 -3.19
C ILE A 116 13.91 24.08 -3.57
N GLU A 117 15.06 24.09 -4.25
CA GLU A 117 15.65 25.29 -4.83
C GLU A 117 15.57 25.19 -6.36
N LEU A 118 14.95 26.20 -6.97
CA LEU A 118 14.75 26.27 -8.41
C LEU A 118 15.25 27.61 -8.95
N SER A 119 15.71 27.62 -10.19
CA SER A 119 15.99 28.87 -10.89
C SER A 119 14.69 29.68 -11.08
N GLU A 120 14.79 31.00 -11.27
CA GLU A 120 13.62 31.85 -11.51
C GLU A 120 12.76 31.34 -12.68
N LYS A 121 13.42 30.88 -13.76
CA LYS A 121 12.76 30.33 -14.94
C LYS A 121 12.00 29.04 -14.61
N ASP A 122 12.64 28.11 -13.90
CA ASP A 122 12.01 26.84 -13.56
C ASP A 122 10.85 27.05 -12.57
N LEU A 123 11.01 27.98 -11.63
CA LEU A 123 9.95 28.35 -10.69
C LEU A 123 8.75 28.94 -11.43
N GLN A 124 8.97 29.83 -12.40
CA GLN A 124 7.89 30.42 -13.19
C GLN A 124 7.09 29.36 -13.97
N ILE A 125 7.75 28.32 -14.48
CA ILE A 125 7.11 27.22 -15.20
C ILE A 125 6.39 26.28 -14.22
N ALA A 126 7.03 25.94 -13.09
CA ALA A 126 6.57 24.92 -12.17
C ALA A 126 5.61 25.44 -11.09
N GLN A 127 5.41 26.76 -10.97
CA GLN A 127 4.66 27.37 -9.86
C GLN A 127 3.29 26.74 -9.61
N LEU A 128 2.50 26.53 -10.68
CA LEU A 128 1.16 25.93 -10.56
C LEU A 128 1.23 24.45 -10.15
N ILE A 129 2.22 23.73 -10.66
CA ILE A 129 2.42 22.31 -10.35
C ILE A 129 2.87 22.14 -8.90
N LEU A 130 3.81 22.96 -8.44
CA LEU A 130 4.30 22.95 -7.06
C LEU A 130 3.18 23.31 -6.07
N ARG A 131 2.33 24.28 -6.42
CA ARG A 131 1.16 24.62 -5.61
C ARG A 131 0.23 23.41 -5.48
N GLU A 132 -0.11 22.76 -6.59
CA GLU A 132 -0.99 21.59 -6.59
C GLU A 132 -0.42 20.43 -5.77
N ILE A 133 0.89 20.17 -5.87
CA ILE A 133 1.56 19.14 -5.08
C ILE A 133 1.48 19.46 -3.59
N LYS A 134 1.85 20.68 -3.19
CA LYS A 134 1.82 21.12 -1.78
C LYS A 134 0.41 21.03 -1.21
N GLU A 135 -0.59 21.48 -1.95
CA GLU A 135 -1.99 21.41 -1.52
C GLU A 135 -2.45 19.97 -1.30
N ARG A 136 -2.19 19.05 -2.24
CA ARG A 136 -2.55 17.64 -2.08
C ARG A 136 -1.85 16.97 -0.90
N LEU A 137 -0.56 17.23 -0.71
CA LEU A 137 0.19 16.72 0.43
C LEU A 137 -0.33 17.30 1.75
N SER A 138 -0.68 18.58 1.77
CA SER A 138 -1.30 19.23 2.93
C SER A 138 -2.66 18.60 3.27
N PHE A 139 -3.50 18.31 2.27
CA PHE A 139 -4.78 17.63 2.52
C PHE A 139 -4.58 16.24 3.14
N LEU A 140 -3.63 15.45 2.64
CA LEU A 140 -3.29 14.16 3.24
C LEU A 140 -2.80 14.29 4.69
N ASN A 141 -1.99 15.31 4.99
CA ASN A 141 -1.54 15.62 6.35
C ASN A 141 -2.71 16.03 7.27
N ASN A 142 -3.64 16.85 6.77
CA ASN A 142 -4.80 17.31 7.54
C ASN A 142 -5.77 16.19 7.92
N VAL A 143 -5.85 15.13 7.10
CA VAL A 143 -6.62 13.92 7.42
C VAL A 143 -5.79 12.85 8.15
N GLY A 144 -4.62 13.20 8.69
CA GLY A 144 -3.79 12.31 9.51
C GLY A 144 -3.15 11.16 8.75
N LEU A 145 -2.73 11.38 7.50
CA LEU A 145 -2.04 10.40 6.66
C LEU A 145 -0.59 10.81 6.32
N ASP A 146 -0.01 11.67 7.14
CA ASP A 146 1.34 12.22 6.99
C ASP A 146 2.45 11.15 7.04
N TYR A 147 2.24 10.09 7.81
CA TYR A 147 3.17 8.97 7.97
C TYR A 147 3.24 8.02 6.76
N LEU A 148 2.32 8.12 5.81
CA LEU A 148 2.27 7.24 4.65
C LEU A 148 3.30 7.64 3.60
N ASN A 149 4.03 6.66 3.07
CA ASN A 149 4.85 6.89 1.87
C ASN A 149 3.97 6.99 0.63
N LEU A 150 4.32 7.89 -0.30
CA LEU A 150 3.57 8.04 -1.57
C LEU A 150 3.65 6.78 -2.44
N SER A 151 4.66 5.94 -2.24
CA SER A 151 4.86 4.66 -2.94
C SER A 151 4.13 3.47 -2.30
N ARG A 152 3.43 3.68 -1.16
CA ARG A 152 2.69 2.61 -0.48
C ARG A 152 1.64 2.00 -1.41
N SER A 153 1.58 0.67 -1.42
CA SER A 153 0.60 -0.05 -2.24
C SER A 153 -0.82 0.22 -1.74
N ALA A 154 -1.73 0.60 -2.64
CA ALA A 154 -3.12 0.86 -2.29
C ALA A 154 -3.81 -0.35 -1.62
N GLY A 155 -3.45 -1.57 -2.04
CA GLY A 155 -4.00 -2.81 -1.48
C GLY A 155 -3.55 -3.14 -0.06
N THR A 156 -2.60 -2.39 0.51
CA THR A 156 -2.14 -2.58 1.91
C THR A 156 -2.68 -1.50 2.86
N LEU A 157 -3.57 -0.63 2.38
CA LEU A 157 -4.25 0.36 3.20
C LEU A 157 -5.41 -0.28 3.96
N SER A 158 -5.60 0.14 5.20
CA SER A 158 -6.80 -0.10 5.97
C SER A 158 -8.01 0.64 5.39
N GLY A 159 -9.22 0.23 5.78
CA GLY A 159 -10.45 0.89 5.35
C GLY A 159 -10.47 2.39 5.68
N GLY A 160 -10.10 2.76 6.91
CA GLY A 160 -10.02 4.16 7.34
C GLY A 160 -8.95 4.96 6.58
N GLU A 161 -7.76 4.38 6.32
CA GLU A 161 -6.74 5.04 5.49
C GLU A 161 -7.27 5.30 4.07
N ALA A 162 -7.87 4.30 3.42
CA ALA A 162 -8.40 4.43 2.06
C ALA A 162 -9.53 5.47 1.98
N GLN A 163 -10.42 5.48 2.98
CA GLN A 163 -11.50 6.45 3.09
C GLN A 163 -10.95 7.88 3.25
N ARG A 164 -9.96 8.08 4.11
CA ARG A 164 -9.34 9.41 4.31
C ARG A 164 -8.54 9.89 3.09
N ILE A 165 -7.88 8.99 2.33
CA ILE A 165 -7.29 9.35 1.03
C ILE A 165 -8.37 9.84 0.07
N ARG A 166 -9.53 9.16 0.04
CA ARG A 166 -10.66 9.58 -0.80
C ARG A 166 -11.17 10.96 -0.36
N LEU A 167 -11.30 11.19 0.95
CA LEU A 167 -11.69 12.50 1.49
C LEU A 167 -10.70 13.59 1.08
N ALA A 168 -9.40 13.41 1.30
CA ALA A 168 -8.34 14.32 0.87
C ALA A 168 -8.41 14.64 -0.63
N THR A 169 -8.70 13.63 -1.45
CA THR A 169 -8.87 13.79 -2.90
C THR A 169 -10.10 14.64 -3.24
N GLN A 170 -11.21 14.47 -2.52
CA GLN A 170 -12.41 15.29 -2.72
C GLN A 170 -12.19 16.74 -2.29
N ILE A 171 -11.48 16.99 -1.19
CA ILE A 171 -11.12 18.35 -0.76
C ILE A 171 -10.31 19.05 -1.85
N GLY A 172 -9.33 18.35 -2.44
CA GLY A 172 -8.51 18.88 -3.52
C GLY A 172 -9.25 19.18 -4.82
N SER A 173 -10.44 18.60 -5.04
CA SER A 173 -11.25 18.87 -6.22
C SER A 173 -11.88 20.27 -6.23
N ARG A 174 -11.95 20.94 -5.07
CA ARG A 174 -12.51 22.29 -4.89
C ARG A 174 -13.88 22.48 -5.57
N LEU A 175 -14.71 21.44 -5.59
CA LEU A 175 -16.06 21.50 -6.12
C LEU A 175 -16.96 22.36 -5.22
N THR A 176 -17.98 22.97 -5.81
CA THR A 176 -18.99 23.79 -5.12
C THR A 176 -20.39 23.27 -5.47
N GLY A 177 -21.37 23.42 -4.57
CA GLY A 177 -22.73 22.95 -4.78
C GLY A 177 -22.88 21.42 -4.75
N VAL A 178 -21.94 20.71 -4.14
CA VAL A 178 -21.97 19.25 -3.99
C VAL A 178 -22.55 18.86 -2.64
N LEU A 179 -23.36 17.81 -2.62
CA LEU A 179 -23.79 17.12 -1.41
C LEU A 179 -22.83 15.95 -1.15
N TYR A 180 -22.00 16.06 -0.11
CA TYR A 180 -21.15 14.97 0.36
C TYR A 180 -21.86 14.18 1.46
N ILE A 181 -21.92 12.86 1.31
CA ILE A 181 -22.41 11.95 2.34
C ILE A 181 -21.23 11.12 2.82
N LEU A 182 -20.87 11.28 4.10
CA LEU A 182 -19.73 10.63 4.74
C LEU A 182 -20.23 9.64 5.79
N ASP A 183 -19.55 8.49 5.87
CA ASP A 183 -19.89 7.37 6.74
C ASP A 183 -18.76 7.13 7.74
N GLU A 184 -18.91 7.62 8.97
CA GLU A 184 -17.92 7.53 10.07
C GLU A 184 -16.48 7.92 9.68
N PRO A 185 -16.23 9.15 9.20
CA PRO A 185 -14.89 9.59 8.80
C PRO A 185 -13.86 9.60 9.93
N SER A 186 -14.27 9.59 11.20
CA SER A 186 -13.38 9.49 12.36
C SER A 186 -12.81 8.07 12.59
N ILE A 187 -13.30 7.06 11.87
CA ILE A 187 -12.91 5.66 12.10
C ILE A 187 -11.39 5.43 11.94
N GLY A 188 -10.79 4.82 12.96
CA GLY A 188 -9.35 4.54 12.98
C GLY A 188 -8.48 5.81 12.99
N LEU A 189 -9.01 6.92 13.49
CA LEU A 189 -8.30 8.17 13.72
C LEU A 189 -8.08 8.35 15.23
N HIS A 190 -6.94 8.91 15.60
CA HIS A 190 -6.64 9.20 17.01
C HIS A 190 -7.31 10.51 17.42
N GLN A 191 -7.82 10.64 18.66
CA GLN A 191 -8.58 11.83 19.11
C GLN A 191 -7.87 13.16 18.80
N ARG A 192 -6.54 13.19 18.94
CA ARG A 192 -5.71 14.37 18.64
C ARG A 192 -5.87 14.91 17.21
N ASP A 193 -6.14 14.04 16.25
CA ASP A 193 -6.27 14.42 14.85
C ASP A 193 -7.73 14.74 14.47
N ASN A 194 -8.67 14.50 15.39
CA ASN A 194 -10.10 14.68 15.15
C ASN A 194 -10.44 16.16 14.90
N ASP A 195 -9.85 17.06 15.67
CA ASP A 195 -9.97 18.52 15.46
C ASP A 195 -9.54 18.94 14.04
N ARG A 196 -8.51 18.30 13.49
CA ARG A 196 -8.02 18.57 12.13
C ARG A 196 -9.00 18.07 11.07
N LEU A 197 -9.58 16.88 11.30
CA LEU A 197 -10.63 16.34 10.45
C LEU A 197 -11.85 17.28 10.46
N ILE A 198 -12.34 17.67 11.64
CA ILE A 198 -13.47 18.61 11.79
C ILE A 198 -13.17 19.94 11.09
N GLY A 199 -11.98 20.51 11.27
CA GLY A 199 -11.57 21.73 10.58
C GLY A 199 -11.59 21.57 9.05
N THR A 200 -11.21 20.39 8.56
CA THR A 200 -11.23 20.08 7.13
C THR A 200 -12.66 19.93 6.60
N LEU A 201 -13.56 19.28 7.34
CA LEU A 201 -14.99 19.16 6.98
C LEU A 201 -15.67 20.54 6.94
N LYS A 202 -15.36 21.42 7.90
CA LYS A 202 -15.84 22.81 7.90
C LYS A 202 -15.36 23.58 6.68
N ASN A 203 -14.08 23.45 6.32
CA ASN A 203 -13.56 24.07 5.09
C ASN A 203 -14.29 23.57 3.83
N MET A 204 -14.60 22.26 3.74
CA MET A 204 -15.36 21.73 2.60
C MET A 204 -16.77 22.33 2.52
N ARG A 205 -17.45 22.46 3.66
CA ARG A 205 -18.76 23.12 3.78
C ARG A 205 -18.68 24.58 3.34
N ASP A 206 -17.70 25.32 3.85
CA ASP A 206 -17.55 26.77 3.65
C ASP A 206 -17.20 27.15 2.21
N ILE A 207 -16.68 26.21 1.42
CA ILE A 207 -16.49 26.36 -0.03
C ILE A 207 -17.84 26.36 -0.80
N GLY A 208 -18.97 26.13 -0.11
CA GLY A 208 -20.31 26.16 -0.69
C GLY A 208 -20.89 24.76 -0.94
N ASN A 209 -20.49 23.78 -0.14
CA ASN A 209 -21.00 22.41 -0.19
C ASN A 209 -21.86 22.10 1.03
N THR A 210 -22.65 21.04 0.93
CA THR A 210 -23.39 20.49 2.08
C THR A 210 -22.80 19.13 2.45
N LEU A 211 -22.61 18.89 3.74
CA LEU A 211 -22.10 17.63 4.26
C LEU A 211 -23.19 16.99 5.12
N ILE A 212 -23.46 15.72 4.86
CA ILE A 212 -24.21 14.83 5.75
C ILE A 212 -23.20 13.81 6.27
N VAL A 213 -22.98 13.81 7.57
CA VAL A 213 -21.99 12.94 8.22
C VAL A 213 -22.72 12.01 9.17
N VAL A 214 -22.58 10.70 8.95
CA VAL A 214 -22.98 9.68 9.92
C VAL A 214 -21.82 9.50 10.88
N GLU A 215 -22.04 9.79 12.16
CA GLU A 215 -20.99 9.76 13.20
C GLU A 215 -21.56 9.35 14.55
N HIS A 216 -20.65 8.87 15.39
CA HIS A 216 -20.90 8.58 16.80
C HIS A 216 -19.88 9.27 17.74
N ASP A 217 -18.94 10.04 17.18
CA ASP A 217 -17.96 10.83 17.94
C ASP A 217 -18.56 12.13 18.51
N GLU A 218 -18.33 12.37 19.81
CA GLU A 218 -18.88 13.49 20.57
C GLU A 218 -18.38 14.84 20.05
N ASP A 219 -17.09 14.97 19.77
CA ASP A 219 -16.50 16.25 19.31
C ASP A 219 -17.08 16.66 17.96
N THR A 220 -17.29 15.68 17.06
CA THR A 220 -17.91 15.91 15.76
C THR A 220 -19.37 16.32 15.89
N MET A 221 -20.13 15.66 16.78
CA MET A 221 -21.52 16.01 17.08
C MET A 221 -21.64 17.43 17.66
N LEU A 222 -20.76 17.80 18.60
CA LEU A 222 -20.73 19.14 19.21
C LEU A 222 -20.31 20.23 18.22
N ALA A 223 -19.50 19.89 17.22
CA ALA A 223 -19.03 20.81 16.20
C ALA A 223 -20.01 21.00 15.02
N ALA A 224 -21.09 20.22 14.94
CA ALA A 224 -22.05 20.23 13.85
C ALA A 224 -22.97 21.47 13.89
N ASP A 225 -23.32 21.99 12.70
CA ASP A 225 -24.28 23.08 12.59
C ASP A 225 -25.72 22.61 12.86
N TYR A 226 -25.99 21.34 12.56
CA TYR A 226 -27.28 20.69 12.76
C TYR A 226 -27.05 19.22 13.12
N LEU A 227 -27.87 18.68 14.03
CA LEU A 227 -27.76 17.31 14.51
C LEU A 227 -29.14 16.65 14.41
N ILE A 228 -29.17 15.49 13.74
CA ILE A 228 -30.35 14.64 13.61
C ILE A 228 -30.07 13.34 14.32
N ASP A 229 -30.88 13.02 15.32
CA ASP A 229 -30.87 11.72 15.97
C ASP A 229 -31.93 10.81 15.30
N ILE A 230 -31.57 9.57 15.00
CA ILE A 230 -32.41 8.64 14.24
C ILE A 230 -32.86 7.51 15.15
N GLY A 231 -34.11 7.61 15.61
CA GLY A 231 -34.88 6.48 16.15
C GLY A 231 -34.38 5.89 17.48
N PRO A 232 -35.27 5.52 18.41
CA PRO A 232 -34.83 4.79 19.60
C PRO A 232 -34.48 3.33 19.26
N GLY A 233 -33.19 3.00 19.21
CA GLY A 233 -32.70 1.63 19.01
C GLY A 233 -32.59 1.21 17.53
N ALA A 234 -32.34 -0.08 17.27
CA ALA A 234 -32.02 -0.59 15.93
C ALA A 234 -33.15 -1.43 15.30
N GLY A 235 -33.17 -1.52 13.96
CA GLY A 235 -34.11 -2.35 13.20
C GLY A 235 -35.57 -1.90 13.37
N VAL A 236 -36.49 -2.85 13.63
CA VAL A 236 -37.93 -2.57 13.80
C VAL A 236 -38.26 -1.62 14.97
N HIS A 237 -37.29 -1.35 15.84
CA HIS A 237 -37.44 -0.41 16.96
C HIS A 237 -37.07 1.03 16.59
N GLY A 238 -36.29 1.27 15.53
CA GLY A 238 -35.81 2.61 15.15
C GLY A 238 -36.76 3.42 14.25
N GLU A 239 -37.69 2.76 13.54
CA GLU A 239 -38.62 3.43 12.60
C GLU A 239 -39.99 3.82 13.22
N LYS A 240 -40.08 3.93 14.55
CA LYS A 240 -41.32 4.34 15.24
C LYS A 240 -41.27 5.75 15.78
#